data_AF-A0A0B0EII1-F1
#
_entry.id   AF-A0A0B0EII1-F1
#
_cell.length_a   1.000
_cell.length_b   1.000
_cell.length_c   1.000
_cell.angle_alpha   90.00
_cell.angle_beta   90.00
_cell.angle_gamma   90.00
#
_symmetry.space_group_name_H-M   'P 1'
#
loop_
_entity.id
_entity.type
_entity.pdbx_description
1 polymer ?
#
loop_
_entity_poly.entity_id
_entity_poly.type
_entity_poly.pdbx_seq_one_letter_code
_entity_poly.pdbx_strand_id
1 'polypeptide(L)'
;MSFGLNDCILAISTPSGQSLRAIIRLSGKDVFHYLRGLFAPEAIREIVCEKGFRSCHSNLYLEKEQVSIPASIYIMKSPNSYTREDIVEIHTFGSPPLLEMLMETLLSPGRESTYKEDNIEVTRGIRIAEPGEFTKRAFLNGRISLAEAESVMHVIRSQTDSELLMSVANLKGRLTGFMHEIQEKLVNLCARTEAAIDFYDQDIELISSCEIKKELEQIKERLCMVSRDGQKPIISHYGVKTVFIGLPNAGKSSLFNKLLDRPKAIVTQVRGTTRDTLEADMVLEGVNLRMKDTAGVAWGSSELESLAVQRTYGAMDDAQVVLFVVDGSAQLCNRQIELFDSITTRNKITVVNKTDLKQNVCYQDLPSQMKAFPVVNTSVLTGEGLDRLKKNNSF
;
A
#
# COMPACT_ATOMS: atom_id res chain seq x y z
N MET A 1 1.70 13.22 24.33
CA MET A 1 1.35 11.78 24.28
C MET A 1 2.63 11.01 24.54
N SER A 2 2.75 10.36 25.70
CA SER A 2 3.89 9.47 25.95
C SER A 2 3.71 8.25 25.05
N PHE A 3 4.56 8.08 24.04
CA PHE A 3 4.59 6.88 23.21
C PHE A 3 5.14 5.74 24.07
N GLY A 4 4.26 5.08 24.82
CA GLY A 4 4.65 4.00 25.71
C GLY A 4 5.15 2.79 24.93
N LEU A 5 6.46 2.73 24.65
CA LEU A 5 7.16 1.57 24.08
C LEU A 5 7.47 0.49 25.16
N ASN A 6 6.72 0.50 26.26
CA ASN A 6 7.02 -0.33 27.43
C ASN A 6 6.24 -1.65 27.45
N ASP A 7 5.47 -1.96 26.40
CA ASP A 7 4.69 -3.18 26.24
C ASP A 7 5.33 -4.14 25.23
N CYS A 8 4.92 -5.41 25.30
CA CYS A 8 5.26 -6.41 24.30
C CYS A 8 4.13 -6.52 23.27
N ILE A 9 4.48 -6.42 21.99
CA ILE A 9 3.53 -6.59 20.89
C ILE A 9 3.71 -7.92 20.18
N LEU A 10 2.61 -8.41 19.62
CA LEU A 10 2.50 -9.71 18.97
C LEU A 10 1.73 -9.56 17.64
N ALA A 11 2.22 -10.21 16.59
CA ALA A 11 1.44 -10.41 15.36
C ALA A 11 1.90 -11.61 14.54
N ILE A 12 0.98 -12.15 13.73
CA ILE A 12 1.32 -13.08 12.66
C ILE A 12 2.03 -12.28 11.55
N SER A 13 3.26 -12.68 11.22
CA SER A 13 4.13 -12.01 10.22
C SER A 13 4.15 -12.71 8.87
N THR A 14 3.24 -13.67 8.64
CA THR A 14 3.01 -14.34 7.36
C THR A 14 1.62 -14.02 6.80
N PRO A 15 1.42 -14.08 5.48
CA PRO A 15 0.09 -13.91 4.89
C PRO A 15 -0.93 -14.89 5.47
N SER A 16 -2.19 -14.45 5.56
CA SER A 16 -3.30 -15.28 6.03
C SER A 16 -3.55 -16.45 5.08
N GLY A 17 -3.89 -17.61 5.63
CA GLY A 17 -4.26 -18.81 4.87
C GLY A 17 -3.56 -20.06 5.35
N GLN A 18 -3.68 -21.13 4.57
CA GLN A 18 -3.01 -22.40 4.82
C GLN A 18 -1.61 -22.38 4.20
N SER A 19 -0.59 -22.71 4.98
CA SER A 19 0.79 -22.75 4.51
C SER A 19 1.64 -23.76 5.28
N LEU A 20 2.74 -24.20 4.67
CA LEU A 20 3.72 -25.07 5.33
C LEU A 20 4.31 -24.41 6.58
N ARG A 21 4.42 -23.08 6.58
CA ARG A 21 5.00 -22.30 7.66
C ARG A 21 4.23 -21.01 7.92
N ALA A 22 4.06 -20.69 9.19
CA ALA A 22 3.62 -19.41 9.69
C ALA A 22 4.62 -18.88 10.72
N ILE A 23 4.74 -17.56 10.79
CA ILE A 23 5.64 -16.87 11.70
C ILE A 23 4.78 -16.01 12.63
N ILE A 24 4.93 -16.22 13.92
CA ILE A 24 4.41 -15.32 14.94
C ILE A 24 5.57 -14.54 15.52
N ARG A 25 5.50 -13.21 15.45
CA ARG A 25 6.55 -12.32 15.92
C ARG A 25 6.10 -11.59 17.18
N LEU A 26 6.99 -11.55 18.16
CA LEU A 26 6.89 -10.77 19.38
C LEU A 26 8.02 -9.75 19.44
N SER A 27 7.74 -8.53 19.92
CA SER A 27 8.76 -7.48 20.12
C SER A 27 8.43 -6.68 21.37
N GLY A 28 9.44 -6.43 22.21
CA GLY A 28 9.30 -5.53 23.35
C GLY A 28 9.97 -6.07 24.61
N LYS A 29 9.70 -5.40 25.73
CA LYS A 29 10.19 -5.83 27.04
C LYS A 29 9.56 -7.18 27.44
N ASP A 30 10.30 -7.94 28.22
CA ASP A 30 9.82 -9.21 28.81
C ASP A 30 9.44 -10.29 27.80
N VAL A 31 9.82 -10.17 26.52
CA VAL A 31 9.44 -11.12 25.47
C VAL A 31 9.75 -12.58 25.81
N PHE A 32 10.86 -12.84 26.53
CA PHE A 32 11.26 -14.18 26.98
C PHE A 32 10.41 -14.74 28.09
N HIS A 33 9.83 -13.87 28.93
CA HIS A 33 8.91 -14.28 29.99
C HIS A 33 7.70 -14.99 29.38
N TYR A 34 7.15 -14.43 28.30
CA TYR A 34 5.94 -14.94 27.66
C TYR A 34 6.12 -16.27 26.92
N LEU A 35 7.37 -16.71 26.68
CA LEU A 35 7.65 -18.04 26.10
C LEU A 35 7.55 -19.17 27.12
N ARG A 36 7.55 -18.86 28.42
CA ARG A 36 7.46 -19.88 29.48
C ARG A 36 6.15 -20.66 29.35
N GLY A 37 6.24 -21.97 29.53
CA GLY A 37 5.10 -22.89 29.41
C GLY A 37 4.69 -23.23 27.96
N LEU A 38 5.19 -22.51 26.95
CA LEU A 38 4.99 -22.86 25.53
C LEU A 38 6.05 -23.83 25.00
N PHE A 39 7.23 -23.84 25.62
CA PHE A 39 8.37 -24.66 25.20
C PHE A 39 9.05 -25.28 26.43
N ALA A 40 9.79 -26.37 26.20
CA ALA A 40 10.56 -27.02 27.25
C ALA A 40 11.56 -26.05 27.90
N PRO A 41 11.72 -26.05 29.23
CA PRO A 41 12.63 -25.13 29.92
C PRO A 41 14.09 -25.24 29.45
N GLU A 42 14.57 -26.43 29.08
CA GLU A 42 15.91 -26.62 28.53
C GLU A 42 16.08 -25.84 27.23
N ALA A 43 15.07 -25.92 26.34
CA ALA A 43 15.07 -25.19 25.09
C ALA A 43 15.13 -23.68 25.34
N ILE A 44 14.41 -23.14 26.32
CA ILE A 44 14.45 -21.69 26.63
C ILE A 44 15.80 -21.30 27.27
N ARG A 45 16.32 -22.11 28.21
CA ARG A 45 17.58 -21.83 28.93
C ARG A 45 18.80 -21.80 28.01
N GLU A 46 18.87 -22.67 27.00
CA GLU A 46 19.95 -22.64 25.99
C GLU A 46 19.96 -21.34 25.16
N ILE A 47 18.85 -20.60 25.15
CA ILE A 47 18.69 -19.38 24.36
C ILE A 47 18.95 -18.11 25.16
N VAL A 48 18.93 -18.17 26.51
CA VAL A 48 19.28 -17.03 27.37
C VAL A 48 20.81 -16.90 27.48
N CYS A 49 21.47 -16.52 26.39
CA CYS A 49 22.86 -16.05 26.40
C CYS A 49 22.95 -14.59 25.93
N GLU A 50 23.97 -13.88 26.42
CA GLU A 50 23.96 -12.42 26.62
C GLU A 50 23.86 -11.56 25.34
N LYS A 51 24.17 -12.05 24.13
CA LYS A 51 24.16 -11.23 22.91
C LYS A 51 23.84 -12.02 21.63
N GLY A 52 23.14 -11.39 20.70
CA GLY A 52 23.09 -11.79 19.28
C GLY A 52 21.81 -12.47 18.82
N PHE A 53 21.95 -13.23 17.73
CA PHE A 53 20.91 -14.03 17.07
C PHE A 53 21.09 -15.51 17.43
N ARG A 54 20.01 -16.19 17.81
CA ARG A 54 19.99 -17.64 18.04
C ARG A 54 18.71 -18.26 17.52
N SER A 55 18.81 -19.53 17.14
CA SER A 55 17.65 -20.35 16.84
C SER A 55 17.69 -21.66 17.60
N CYS A 56 16.51 -22.20 17.93
CA CYS A 56 16.37 -23.55 18.46
C CYS A 56 15.18 -24.25 17.81
N HIS A 57 15.21 -25.58 17.83
CA HIS A 57 14.08 -26.42 17.44
C HIS A 57 13.53 -27.09 18.69
N SER A 58 12.22 -26.95 18.91
CA SER A 58 11.52 -27.53 20.05
C SER A 58 10.09 -27.79 19.66
N ASN A 59 9.40 -28.64 20.41
CA ASN A 59 7.95 -28.69 20.31
C ASN A 59 7.34 -27.48 21.01
N LEU A 60 6.36 -26.86 20.35
CA LEU A 60 5.39 -25.94 20.93
C LEU A 60 4.32 -26.77 21.64
N TYR A 61 4.04 -26.41 22.89
CA TYR A 61 3.06 -27.05 23.74
C TYR A 61 1.93 -26.08 24.06
N LEU A 62 0.69 -26.47 23.74
CA LEU A 62 -0.53 -25.77 24.11
C LEU A 62 -1.28 -26.64 25.13
N GLU A 63 -1.14 -26.28 26.41
CA GLU A 63 -1.57 -27.11 27.53
C GLU A 63 -3.09 -27.36 27.53
N LYS A 64 -3.87 -26.31 27.30
CA LYS A 64 -5.35 -26.36 27.33
C LYS A 64 -5.91 -27.34 26.30
N GLU A 65 -5.33 -27.37 25.11
CA GLU A 65 -5.75 -28.24 24.00
C GLU A 65 -4.96 -29.56 23.94
N GLN A 66 -3.97 -29.76 24.82
CA GLN A 66 -3.03 -30.89 24.80
C GLN A 66 -2.33 -31.09 23.44
N VAL A 67 -2.03 -30.00 22.75
CA VAL A 67 -1.36 -30.03 21.45
C VAL A 67 0.14 -29.91 21.65
N SER A 68 0.90 -30.80 21.00
CA SER A 68 2.36 -30.71 20.92
C SER A 68 2.79 -30.84 19.45
N ILE A 69 3.46 -29.81 18.93
CA ILE A 69 3.88 -29.78 17.52
C ILE A 69 5.29 -29.22 17.37
N PRO A 70 6.06 -29.64 16.35
CA PRO A 70 7.35 -29.06 16.06
C PRO A 70 7.27 -27.56 15.73
N ALA A 71 8.17 -26.78 16.31
CA ALA A 71 8.36 -25.36 16.02
C ALA A 71 9.84 -24.99 16.04
N SER A 72 10.17 -23.87 15.41
CA SER A 72 11.51 -23.27 15.50
C SER A 72 11.38 -21.90 16.13
N ILE A 73 12.23 -21.59 17.10
CA ILE A 73 12.22 -20.29 17.78
C ILE A 73 13.45 -19.54 17.31
N TYR A 74 13.26 -18.29 16.90
CA TYR A 74 14.32 -17.37 16.54
C TYR A 74 14.33 -16.22 17.54
N ILE A 75 15.49 -15.93 18.11
CA ILE A 75 15.67 -14.88 19.11
C ILE A 75 16.66 -13.88 18.58
N MET A 76 16.27 -12.60 18.61
CA MET A 76 17.09 -11.46 18.24
C MET A 76 17.11 -10.49 19.41
N LYS A 77 18.27 -10.38 20.07
CA LYS A 77 18.43 -9.48 21.23
C LYS A 77 18.63 -8.03 20.80
N SER A 78 18.04 -7.11 21.56
CA SER A 78 18.32 -5.67 21.47
C SER A 78 19.83 -5.40 21.60
N PRO A 79 20.40 -4.43 20.85
CA PRO A 79 19.76 -3.62 19.81
C PRO A 79 19.79 -4.27 18.42
N ASN A 80 20.27 -5.51 18.30
CA ASN A 80 20.52 -6.18 17.01
C ASN A 80 19.27 -6.92 16.50
N SER A 81 18.16 -6.21 16.39
CA SER A 81 16.88 -6.72 15.91
C SER A 81 16.22 -5.71 14.95
N TYR A 82 15.11 -6.11 14.32
CA TYR A 82 14.37 -5.23 13.42
C TYR A 82 13.86 -3.96 14.13
N THR A 83 13.28 -4.12 15.33
CA THR A 83 12.72 -3.02 16.12
C THR A 83 13.76 -2.36 17.03
N ARG A 84 14.99 -2.89 17.13
CA ARG A 84 15.97 -2.62 18.20
C ARG A 84 15.53 -3.01 19.61
N GLU A 85 14.40 -3.69 19.77
CA GLU A 85 13.98 -4.31 21.02
C GLU A 85 14.35 -5.80 21.02
N ASP A 86 14.11 -6.50 22.12
CA ASP A 86 14.17 -7.96 22.08
C ASP A 86 13.01 -8.50 21.22
N ILE A 87 13.34 -9.34 20.24
CA ILE A 87 12.37 -9.99 19.35
C ILE A 87 12.46 -11.49 19.50
N VAL A 88 11.29 -12.14 19.50
CA VAL A 88 11.16 -13.59 19.32
C VAL A 88 10.26 -13.86 18.12
N GLU A 89 10.66 -14.79 17.27
CA GLU A 89 9.79 -15.35 16.24
C GLU A 89 9.56 -16.85 16.48
N ILE A 90 8.30 -17.26 16.48
CA ILE A 90 7.87 -18.64 16.53
C ILE A 90 7.49 -19.06 15.12
N HIS A 91 8.24 -20.00 14.57
CA HIS A 91 8.02 -20.59 13.25
C HIS A 91 7.37 -21.95 13.41
N THR A 92 6.11 -22.09 12.98
CA THR A 92 5.30 -23.31 13.10
C THR A 92 4.48 -23.53 11.83
N PHE A 93 3.53 -24.46 11.81
CA PHE A 93 2.65 -24.69 10.66
C PHE A 93 1.63 -23.55 10.48
N GLY A 94 1.36 -23.16 9.23
CA GLY A 94 0.34 -22.18 8.90
C GLY A 94 -1.05 -22.79 8.87
N SER A 95 -1.55 -23.20 10.03
CA SER A 95 -2.90 -23.71 10.22
C SER A 95 -3.71 -22.68 11.00
N PRO A 96 -4.78 -22.07 10.43
CA PRO A 96 -5.52 -21.02 11.12
C PRO A 96 -6.02 -21.40 12.52
N PRO A 97 -6.59 -22.61 12.76
CA PRO A 97 -6.97 -23.02 14.12
C PRO A 97 -5.79 -23.09 15.10
N LEU A 98 -4.63 -23.56 14.64
CA LEU A 98 -3.42 -23.64 15.47
C LEU A 98 -2.92 -22.24 15.84
N LEU A 99 -2.91 -21.32 14.87
CA LEU A 99 -2.47 -19.94 15.10
C LEU A 99 -3.44 -19.22 16.04
N GLU A 100 -4.74 -19.48 15.93
CA GLU A 100 -5.76 -18.96 16.86
C GLU A 100 -5.53 -19.46 18.29
N MET A 101 -5.34 -20.77 18.50
CA MET A 101 -5.02 -21.34 19.82
C MET A 101 -3.73 -20.75 20.42
N LEU A 102 -2.70 -20.57 19.60
CA LEU A 102 -1.42 -19.99 20.05
C LEU A 102 -1.58 -18.51 20.40
N MET A 103 -2.32 -17.74 19.59
CA MET A 103 -2.61 -16.33 19.88
C MET A 103 -3.45 -16.19 21.16
N GLU A 104 -4.49 -16.99 21.34
CA GLU A 104 -5.29 -17.03 22.58
C GLU A 104 -4.43 -17.36 23.80
N THR A 105 -3.53 -18.34 23.67
CA THR A 105 -2.62 -18.73 24.75
C THR A 105 -1.65 -17.61 25.10
N LEU A 106 -1.12 -16.88 24.12
CA LEU A 106 -0.19 -15.76 24.35
C LEU A 106 -0.89 -14.53 24.93
N LEU A 107 -2.16 -14.31 24.59
CA LEU A 107 -2.99 -13.19 25.05
C LEU A 107 -3.80 -13.50 26.31
N SER A 108 -3.69 -14.71 26.87
CA SER A 108 -4.49 -15.14 28.01
C SER A 108 -4.17 -14.32 29.28
N PRO A 109 -5.19 -13.94 30.07
CA PRO A 109 -4.98 -13.34 31.40
C PRO A 109 -4.13 -14.25 32.30
N GLY A 110 -3.25 -13.67 33.11
CA GLY A 110 -2.33 -14.41 33.99
C GLY A 110 -0.95 -14.66 33.39
N ARG A 111 -0.72 -14.27 32.13
CA ARG A 111 0.62 -14.19 31.54
C ARG A 111 1.25 -12.82 31.68
N GLU A 112 0.63 -11.88 32.39
CA GLU A 112 1.23 -10.59 32.64
C GLU A 112 2.49 -10.69 33.49
N SER A 113 3.43 -9.82 33.17
CA SER A 113 4.71 -9.73 33.80
C SER A 113 4.66 -8.60 34.84
N THR A 114 4.64 -8.95 36.13
CA THR A 114 4.62 -7.98 37.23
C THR A 114 6.01 -7.81 37.83
N TYR A 115 6.49 -6.57 37.88
CA TYR A 115 7.78 -6.24 38.48
C TYR A 115 7.71 -4.92 39.25
N LYS A 116 8.71 -4.68 40.11
CA LYS A 116 8.91 -3.38 40.75
C LYS A 116 9.90 -2.56 39.94
N GLU A 117 9.44 -1.44 39.38
CA GLU A 117 10.26 -0.44 38.71
C GLU A 117 10.13 0.85 39.53
N ASP A 118 11.24 1.39 40.04
CA ASP A 118 11.27 2.58 40.91
C ASP A 118 10.31 2.52 42.13
N ASN A 119 10.22 1.35 42.78
CA ASN A 119 9.30 1.05 43.90
C ASN A 119 7.79 1.08 43.57
N ILE A 120 7.44 1.13 42.28
CA ILE A 120 6.05 1.03 41.80
C ILE A 120 5.85 -0.36 41.18
N GLU A 121 4.76 -1.03 41.53
CA GLU A 121 4.36 -2.27 40.86
C GLU A 121 3.84 -1.95 39.46
N VAL A 122 4.52 -2.50 38.46
CA VAL A 122 4.18 -2.34 37.04
C VAL A 122 3.85 -3.72 36.48
N THR A 123 2.64 -3.85 35.94
CA THR A 123 2.15 -5.07 35.28
C THR A 123 2.16 -4.84 33.77
N ARG A 124 2.82 -5.73 33.02
CA ARG A 124 2.94 -5.66 31.56
C ARG A 124 2.37 -6.91 30.89
N GLY A 125 1.42 -6.73 30.00
CA GLY A 125 0.88 -7.81 29.16
C GLY A 125 1.46 -7.81 27.75
N ILE A 126 1.11 -8.85 26.99
CA ILE A 126 1.23 -8.85 25.54
C ILE A 126 -0.04 -8.23 24.96
N ARG A 127 0.08 -7.43 23.90
CA ARG A 127 -1.06 -7.06 23.07
C ARG A 127 -0.81 -7.33 21.59
N ILE A 128 -1.89 -7.32 20.83
CA ILE A 128 -1.81 -7.36 19.37
C ILE A 128 -1.17 -6.05 18.87
N ALA A 129 -0.22 -6.19 17.95
CA ALA A 129 0.43 -5.05 17.31
C ALA A 129 -0.57 -4.28 16.42
N GLU A 130 -0.45 -2.95 16.42
CA GLU A 130 -1.17 -2.11 15.48
C GLU A 130 -0.59 -2.26 14.05
N PRO A 131 -1.36 -1.89 13.00
CA PRO A 131 -0.85 -1.88 11.63
C PRO A 131 0.45 -1.07 11.50
N GLY A 132 1.51 -1.73 11.02
CA GLY A 132 2.83 -1.12 10.82
C GLY A 132 3.63 -0.88 12.10
N GLU A 133 3.16 -1.33 13.27
CA GLU A 133 3.77 -0.97 14.54
C GLU A 133 5.23 -1.45 14.69
N PHE A 134 5.56 -2.66 14.23
CA PHE A 134 6.95 -3.13 14.24
C PHE A 134 7.90 -2.17 13.49
N THR A 135 7.50 -1.72 12.30
CA THR A 135 8.28 -0.76 11.51
C THR A 135 8.31 0.61 12.18
N LYS A 136 7.20 1.04 12.80
CA LYS A 136 7.13 2.26 13.61
C LYS A 136 8.13 2.20 14.77
N ARG A 137 8.22 1.08 15.49
CA ARG A 137 9.21 0.90 16.58
C ARG A 137 10.64 0.93 16.06
N ALA A 138 10.91 0.30 14.91
CA ALA A 138 12.22 0.39 14.25
C ALA A 138 12.61 1.86 13.95
N PHE A 139 11.66 2.66 13.45
CA PHE A 139 11.87 4.10 13.22
C PHE A 139 12.09 4.87 14.53
N LEU A 140 11.22 4.69 15.53
CA LEU A 140 11.30 5.39 16.82
C LEU A 140 12.58 5.07 17.59
N ASN A 141 13.08 3.83 17.49
CA ASN A 141 14.34 3.42 18.09
C ASN A 141 15.57 3.80 17.23
N GLY A 142 15.38 4.58 16.15
CA GLY A 142 16.43 5.12 15.29
C GLY A 142 17.16 4.06 14.45
N ARG A 143 16.52 2.91 14.19
CA ARG A 143 17.10 1.85 13.35
C ARG A 143 17.07 2.20 11.86
N ILE A 144 16.00 2.87 11.47
CA ILE A 144 15.66 3.29 10.12
C ILE A 144 15.06 4.71 10.19
N SER A 145 15.19 5.45 9.10
CA SER A 145 14.53 6.73 8.83
C SER A 145 13.07 6.55 8.39
N LEU A 146 12.30 7.65 8.35
CA LEU A 146 10.90 7.61 7.91
C LEU A 146 10.78 7.15 6.45
N ALA A 147 11.66 7.64 5.57
CA ALA A 147 11.68 7.24 4.16
C ALA A 147 11.95 5.74 3.99
N GLU A 148 12.86 5.17 4.77
CA GLU A 148 13.13 3.73 4.77
C GLU A 148 11.94 2.94 5.33
N ALA A 149 11.28 3.44 6.39
CA ALA A 149 10.08 2.83 6.96
C ALA A 149 8.91 2.77 5.95
N GLU A 150 8.66 3.85 5.21
CA GLU A 150 7.66 3.87 4.13
C GLU A 150 8.05 2.91 3.00
N SER A 151 9.34 2.85 2.67
CA SER A 151 9.87 1.96 1.63
C SER A 151 9.65 0.48 1.91
N VAL A 152 9.60 0.06 3.17
CA VAL A 152 9.21 -1.33 3.53
C VAL A 152 7.84 -1.66 2.94
N MET A 153 6.87 -0.76 3.08
CA MET A 153 5.53 -0.97 2.56
C MET A 153 5.50 -0.92 1.02
N HIS A 154 6.28 -0.02 0.43
CA HIS A 154 6.37 0.08 -1.02
C HIS A 154 6.97 -1.18 -1.65
N VAL A 155 8.00 -1.79 -1.03
CA VAL A 155 8.55 -3.08 -1.48
C VAL A 155 7.49 -4.18 -1.41
N ILE A 156 6.76 -4.30 -0.30
CA ILE A 156 5.73 -5.34 -0.13
C ILE A 156 4.59 -5.18 -1.15
N ARG A 157 4.23 -3.95 -1.51
CA ARG A 157 3.11 -3.64 -2.42
C ARG A 157 3.50 -3.47 -3.89
N SER A 158 4.79 -3.50 -4.22
CA SER A 158 5.26 -3.24 -5.58
C SER A 158 4.64 -4.22 -6.57
N GLN A 159 4.10 -3.71 -7.66
CA GLN A 159 3.47 -4.53 -8.71
C GLN A 159 4.28 -4.58 -10.00
N THR A 160 5.26 -3.69 -10.14
CA THR A 160 6.16 -3.63 -11.30
C THR A 160 7.62 -3.65 -10.85
N ASP A 161 8.51 -4.10 -11.74
CA ASP A 161 9.95 -4.11 -11.49
C ASP A 161 10.48 -2.71 -11.20
N SER A 162 9.96 -1.69 -11.90
CA SER A 162 10.38 -0.30 -11.69
C SER A 162 10.00 0.21 -10.29
N GLU A 163 8.78 -0.09 -9.82
CA GLU A 163 8.34 0.25 -8.47
C GLU A 163 9.20 -0.45 -7.41
N LEU A 164 9.47 -1.75 -7.62
CA LEU A 164 10.27 -2.54 -6.70
C LEU A 164 11.69 -2.00 -6.60
N LEU A 165 12.35 -1.75 -7.74
CA LEU A 165 13.73 -1.24 -7.78
C LEU A 165 13.84 0.15 -7.13
N MET A 166 12.87 1.04 -7.36
CA MET A 166 12.82 2.35 -6.69
C MET A 166 12.64 2.20 -5.18
N SER A 167 11.71 1.35 -4.75
CA SER A 167 11.43 1.09 -3.33
C SER A 167 12.64 0.48 -2.63
N VAL A 168 13.35 -0.45 -3.26
CA VAL A 168 14.59 -1.05 -2.75
C VAL A 168 15.70 -0.01 -2.63
N ALA A 169 15.84 0.91 -3.59
CA ALA A 169 16.82 1.99 -3.51
C ALA A 169 16.56 2.91 -2.31
N ASN A 170 15.29 3.27 -2.07
CA ASN A 170 14.91 4.09 -0.92
C ASN A 170 15.06 3.33 0.41
N LEU A 171 14.74 2.03 0.43
CA LEU A 171 14.97 1.16 1.59
C LEU A 171 16.46 1.04 1.97
N LYS A 172 17.36 1.16 0.98
CA LYS A 172 18.82 1.23 1.19
C LYS A 172 19.31 2.63 1.60
N GLY A 173 18.40 3.57 1.87
CA GLY A 173 18.74 4.91 2.35
C GLY A 173 19.12 5.90 1.25
N ARG A 174 18.81 5.65 -0.04
CA ARG A 174 19.11 6.60 -1.13
C ARG A 174 18.51 7.99 -0.87
N LEU A 175 17.22 8.04 -0.52
CA LEU A 175 16.53 9.30 -0.22
C LEU A 175 17.05 9.91 1.09
N THR A 176 17.31 9.09 2.11
CA THR A 176 17.83 9.52 3.41
C THR A 176 19.21 10.17 3.26
N GLY A 177 20.13 9.54 2.53
CA GLY A 177 21.45 10.10 2.25
C GLY A 177 21.37 11.41 1.47
N PHE A 178 20.54 11.47 0.43
CA PHE A 178 20.32 12.70 -0.32
C PHE A 178 19.81 13.84 0.57
N MET A 179 18.81 13.58 1.44
CA MET A 179 18.28 14.59 2.35
C MET A 179 19.32 15.02 3.38
N HIS A 180 20.15 14.10 3.88
CA HIS A 180 21.20 14.39 4.85
C HIS A 180 22.28 15.30 4.24
N GLU A 181 22.67 15.07 2.98
CA GLU A 181 23.61 15.95 2.27
C GLU A 181 23.05 17.36 2.07
N ILE A 182 21.75 17.49 1.78
CA ILE A 182 21.10 18.80 1.65
C ILE A 182 21.04 19.50 3.01
N GLN A 183 20.67 18.76 4.06
CA GLN A 183 20.61 19.28 5.43
C GLN A 183 21.98 19.79 5.88
N GLU A 184 23.06 19.04 5.64
CA GLU A 184 24.42 19.44 6.00
C GLU A 184 24.82 20.76 5.34
N LYS A 185 24.54 20.92 4.04
CA LYS A 185 24.79 22.17 3.31
C LYS A 185 24.00 23.35 3.88
N LEU A 186 22.73 23.14 4.21
CA LEU A 186 21.88 24.18 4.79
C LEU A 186 22.35 24.59 6.20
N VAL A 187 22.71 23.62 7.05
CA VAL A 187 23.25 23.89 8.39
C VAL A 187 24.55 24.69 8.30
N ASN A 188 25.44 24.36 7.37
CA ASN A 188 26.68 25.10 7.17
C ASN A 188 26.43 26.54 6.67
N LEU A 189 25.50 26.72 5.72
CA LEU A 189 25.06 28.04 5.28
C LEU A 189 24.46 28.87 6.42
N CYS A 190 23.62 28.26 7.27
CA CYS A 190 23.08 28.91 8.45
C CYS A 190 24.18 29.37 9.40
N ALA A 191 25.13 28.48 9.74
CA ALA A 191 26.25 28.81 10.62
C ALA A 191 27.12 29.95 10.08
N ARG A 192 27.43 29.94 8.77
CA ARG A 192 28.20 31.02 8.12
C ARG A 192 27.44 32.35 8.11
N THR A 193 26.13 32.29 7.90
CA THR A 193 25.27 33.50 7.90
C THR A 193 25.14 34.08 9.31
N GLU A 194 24.97 33.21 10.32
CA GLU A 194 24.92 33.61 11.73
C GLU A 194 26.22 34.26 12.16
N ALA A 195 27.38 33.67 11.84
CA ALA A 195 28.68 34.28 12.10
C ALA A 195 28.84 35.64 11.39
N ALA A 196 28.40 35.77 10.13
CA ALA A 196 28.45 37.04 9.42
C ALA A 196 27.58 38.14 10.07
N ILE A 197 26.47 37.76 10.70
CA ILE A 197 25.63 38.67 11.47
C ILE A 197 26.30 39.05 12.79
N ASP A 198 26.93 38.09 13.48
CA ASP A 198 27.56 38.33 14.79
C ASP A 198 28.83 39.19 14.70
N PHE A 199 29.57 39.12 13.59
CA PHE A 199 30.85 39.81 13.38
C PHE A 199 30.77 40.97 12.36
N TYR A 200 29.57 41.50 12.09
CA TYR A 200 29.33 42.51 11.06
C TYR A 200 30.14 43.82 11.26
N ASP A 201 30.55 44.11 12.47
CA ASP A 201 31.29 45.31 12.89
C ASP A 201 32.81 45.10 12.95
N GLN A 202 33.31 43.88 12.71
CA GLN A 202 34.72 43.53 12.89
C GLN A 202 35.61 43.61 11.63
N ASP A 203 35.15 44.22 10.52
CA ASP A 203 35.87 44.27 9.23
C ASP A 203 36.31 42.87 8.70
N ILE A 204 35.61 41.80 9.09
CA ILE A 204 35.84 40.42 8.63
C ILE A 204 34.71 40.03 7.66
N GLU A 205 35.02 39.91 6.37
CA GLU A 205 34.06 39.41 5.38
C GLU A 205 34.06 37.86 5.39
N LEU A 206 33.13 37.27 6.16
CA LEU A 206 33.04 35.81 6.35
C LEU A 206 32.38 35.07 5.18
N ILE A 207 31.42 35.70 4.51
CA ILE A 207 30.69 35.15 3.35
C ILE A 207 29.99 36.28 2.59
N SER A 208 30.01 36.22 1.26
CA SER A 208 29.29 37.20 0.44
C SER A 208 27.84 36.76 0.15
N SER A 209 26.94 37.72 -0.02
CA SER A 209 25.55 37.44 -0.43
C SER A 209 25.45 36.72 -1.78
N CYS A 210 26.43 36.95 -2.67
CA CYS A 210 26.54 36.26 -3.95
C CYS A 210 26.84 34.77 -3.78
N GLU A 211 27.74 34.42 -2.86
CA GLU A 211 28.07 33.02 -2.53
C GLU A 211 26.88 32.29 -1.92
N ILE A 212 26.20 32.90 -0.94
CA ILE A 212 24.98 32.34 -0.34
C ILE A 212 23.94 32.04 -1.42
N LYS A 213 23.67 33.02 -2.29
CA LYS A 213 22.68 32.87 -3.37
C LYS A 213 23.06 31.73 -4.31
N LYS A 214 24.35 31.62 -4.67
CA LYS A 214 24.85 30.56 -5.55
C LYS A 214 24.67 29.17 -4.93
N GLU A 215 25.01 29.00 -3.66
CA GLU A 215 24.85 27.71 -2.96
C GLU A 215 23.36 27.33 -2.79
N LEU A 216 22.50 28.29 -2.47
CA LEU A 216 21.05 28.07 -2.39
C LEU A 216 20.46 27.65 -3.75
N GLU A 217 20.89 28.27 -4.85
CA GLU A 217 20.40 27.89 -6.19
C GLU A 217 20.84 26.47 -6.55
N GLN A 218 22.05 26.05 -6.19
CA GLN A 218 22.51 24.66 -6.38
C GLN A 218 21.69 23.66 -5.55
N ILE A 219 21.37 24.00 -4.30
CA ILE A 219 20.51 23.16 -3.44
C ILE A 219 19.12 23.02 -4.07
N LYS A 220 18.55 24.13 -4.53
CA LYS A 220 17.24 24.17 -5.20
C LYS A 220 17.24 23.32 -6.47
N GLU A 221 18.26 23.44 -7.33
CA GLU A 221 18.38 22.62 -8.54
C GLU A 221 18.40 21.12 -8.21
N ARG A 222 19.16 20.71 -7.20
CA ARG A 222 19.20 19.31 -6.74
C ARG A 222 17.83 18.82 -6.26
N LEU A 223 17.12 19.62 -5.46
CA LEU A 223 15.77 19.29 -4.99
C LEU A 223 14.78 19.21 -6.15
N CYS A 224 14.88 20.12 -7.12
CA CYS A 224 14.04 20.12 -8.32
C CYS A 224 14.27 18.87 -9.18
N MET A 225 15.49 18.36 -9.29
CA MET A 225 15.74 17.11 -10.04
C MET A 225 14.99 15.92 -9.45
N VAL A 226 15.04 15.75 -8.12
CA VAL A 226 14.31 14.68 -7.42
C VAL A 226 12.79 14.87 -7.51
N SER A 227 12.32 16.12 -7.44
CA SER A 227 10.89 16.44 -7.58
C SER A 227 10.35 16.26 -9.01
N ARG A 228 11.16 16.52 -10.04
CA ARG A 228 10.79 16.33 -11.46
C ARG A 228 10.73 14.86 -11.85
N ASP A 229 11.55 14.00 -11.26
CA ASP A 229 11.36 12.54 -11.37
C ASP A 229 10.00 12.10 -10.78
N GLY A 230 9.47 12.84 -9.80
CA GLY A 230 8.12 12.69 -9.26
C GLY A 230 6.99 13.36 -10.07
N GLN A 231 7.29 14.02 -11.20
CA GLN A 231 6.29 14.62 -12.10
C GLN A 231 5.80 13.67 -13.20
N LYS A 232 6.35 12.45 -13.31
CA LYS A 232 5.52 11.36 -13.82
C LYS A 232 4.32 11.29 -12.88
N PRO A 233 3.06 11.36 -13.37
CA PRO A 233 1.91 11.30 -12.47
C PRO A 233 2.15 10.10 -11.57
N ILE A 234 2.19 10.36 -10.25
CA ILE A 234 2.27 9.31 -9.26
C ILE A 234 1.02 8.47 -9.52
N ILE A 235 1.15 7.45 -10.36
CA ILE A 235 0.22 6.34 -10.42
C ILE A 235 0.31 5.81 -9.01
N SER A 236 -0.70 6.13 -8.21
CA SER A 236 -0.65 5.82 -6.79
C SER A 236 -0.41 4.31 -6.66
N HIS A 237 0.22 3.88 -5.56
CA HIS A 237 0.34 2.45 -5.25
C HIS A 237 -1.02 1.72 -5.22
N TYR A 238 -2.14 2.45 -5.26
CA TYR A 238 -3.50 1.94 -5.37
C TYR A 238 -3.98 1.77 -6.82
N GLY A 239 -3.12 1.97 -7.82
CA GLY A 239 -3.44 1.97 -9.24
C GLY A 239 -4.16 3.24 -9.71
N VAL A 240 -4.36 3.36 -11.02
CA VAL A 240 -5.21 4.39 -11.65
C VAL A 240 -6.65 3.93 -11.56
N LYS A 241 -7.46 4.66 -10.78
CA LYS A 241 -8.90 4.35 -10.62
C LYS A 241 -9.60 4.51 -11.97
N THR A 242 -10.00 3.38 -12.55
CA THR A 242 -10.60 3.29 -13.87
C THR A 242 -12.02 2.76 -13.75
N VAL A 243 -13.00 3.56 -14.16
CA VAL A 243 -14.42 3.24 -13.93
C VAL A 243 -15.14 3.09 -15.28
N PHE A 244 -15.96 2.04 -15.40
CA PHE A 244 -16.80 1.81 -16.57
C PHE A 244 -18.18 2.43 -16.34
N ILE A 245 -18.56 3.42 -17.15
CA ILE A 245 -19.82 4.16 -17.01
C ILE A 245 -20.66 3.96 -18.27
N GLY A 246 -21.98 3.85 -18.12
CA GLY A 246 -22.90 3.67 -19.25
C GLY A 246 -24.22 3.01 -18.86
N LEU A 247 -25.16 2.98 -19.80
CA LEU A 247 -26.49 2.41 -19.57
C LEU A 247 -26.45 0.91 -19.19
N PRO A 248 -27.51 0.39 -18.56
CA PRO A 248 -27.74 -1.05 -18.47
C PRO A 248 -27.58 -1.72 -19.85
N ASN A 249 -26.99 -2.92 -19.88
CA ASN A 249 -26.79 -3.71 -21.10
C ASN A 249 -25.84 -3.13 -22.17
N ALA A 250 -25.16 -1.99 -21.93
CA ALA A 250 -24.13 -1.48 -22.84
C ALA A 250 -22.88 -2.38 -22.97
N GLY A 251 -22.78 -3.42 -22.12
CA GLY A 251 -21.69 -4.39 -22.13
C GLY A 251 -20.48 -4.00 -21.27
N LYS A 252 -20.68 -3.17 -20.23
CA LYS A 252 -19.65 -2.77 -19.24
C LYS A 252 -18.98 -3.99 -18.58
N SER A 253 -19.77 -4.84 -17.93
CA SER A 253 -19.27 -6.05 -17.25
C SER A 253 -18.60 -7.03 -18.22
N SER A 254 -19.13 -7.14 -19.45
CA SER A 254 -18.52 -7.96 -20.49
C SER A 254 -17.15 -7.40 -20.91
N LEU A 255 -17.04 -6.08 -21.09
CA LEU A 255 -15.79 -5.41 -21.43
C LEU A 255 -14.76 -5.52 -20.29
N PHE A 256 -15.20 -5.30 -19.04
CA PHE A 256 -14.40 -5.47 -17.82
C PHE A 256 -13.76 -6.87 -17.78
N ASN A 257 -14.59 -7.93 -17.88
CA ASN A 257 -14.08 -9.31 -17.84
C ASN A 257 -13.14 -9.61 -19.02
N LYS A 258 -13.47 -9.15 -20.23
CA LYS A 258 -12.66 -9.41 -21.42
C LYS A 258 -11.31 -8.69 -21.39
N LEU A 259 -11.22 -7.53 -20.73
CA LEU A 259 -9.96 -6.82 -20.54
C LEU A 259 -9.03 -7.56 -19.57
N LEU A 260 -9.59 -8.20 -18.54
CA LEU A 260 -8.89 -9.04 -17.55
C LEU A 260 -8.40 -10.38 -18.12
N ASP A 261 -9.17 -11.03 -19.00
CA ASP A 261 -8.84 -12.35 -19.58
C ASP A 261 -7.65 -12.37 -20.57
N ARG A 262 -7.05 -11.22 -20.88
CA ARG A 262 -5.86 -11.15 -21.74
C ARG A 262 -4.60 -11.33 -20.89
N PRO A 263 -3.53 -11.97 -21.42
CA PRO A 263 -2.41 -12.55 -20.65
C PRO A 263 -1.44 -11.58 -19.93
N LYS A 264 -1.86 -10.35 -19.61
CA LYS A 264 -1.05 -9.37 -18.84
C LYS A 264 -1.71 -8.89 -17.54
N ALA A 265 -2.87 -9.42 -17.14
CA ALA A 265 -3.49 -9.05 -15.86
C ALA A 265 -2.95 -9.92 -14.72
N ILE A 266 -2.27 -9.31 -13.73
CA ILE A 266 -2.05 -9.93 -12.43
C ILE A 266 -3.32 -9.69 -11.61
N VAL A 267 -4.21 -10.68 -11.58
CA VAL A 267 -5.48 -10.57 -10.87
C VAL A 267 -5.27 -10.92 -9.40
N THR A 268 -5.21 -9.93 -8.52
CA THR A 268 -5.34 -10.14 -7.08
C THR A 268 -6.82 -10.12 -6.69
N GLN A 269 -7.41 -11.29 -6.44
CA GLN A 269 -8.76 -11.36 -5.87
C GLN A 269 -8.71 -10.98 -4.39
N VAL A 270 -9.16 -9.77 -4.05
CA VAL A 270 -9.51 -9.43 -2.67
C VAL A 270 -10.93 -9.94 -2.42
N ARG A 271 -11.06 -11.20 -1.98
CA ARG A 271 -12.36 -11.73 -1.52
C ARG A 271 -12.68 -11.10 -0.16
N GLY A 272 -13.83 -10.43 -0.03
CA GLY A 272 -14.37 -10.10 1.30
C GLY A 272 -15.27 -8.88 1.49
N THR A 273 -15.75 -8.19 0.46
CA THR A 273 -16.72 -7.09 0.68
C THR A 273 -18.09 -7.40 0.08
N THR A 274 -19.10 -7.26 0.92
CA THR A 274 -20.50 -7.61 0.69
C THR A 274 -21.15 -6.76 -0.42
N ARG A 275 -21.57 -7.45 -1.49
CA ARG A 275 -22.61 -7.13 -2.50
C ARG A 275 -22.58 -5.73 -3.17
N ASP A 276 -22.15 -5.77 -4.44
CA ASP A 276 -22.47 -4.88 -5.58
C ASP A 276 -21.44 -3.84 -6.06
N THR A 277 -20.16 -4.22 -6.14
CA THR A 277 -19.24 -3.71 -7.19
C THR A 277 -18.11 -4.70 -7.44
N LEU A 278 -17.84 -5.07 -8.70
CA LEU A 278 -16.65 -5.86 -9.07
C LEU A 278 -15.45 -4.91 -9.20
N GLU A 279 -14.42 -5.15 -8.40
CA GLU A 279 -13.14 -4.43 -8.48
C GLU A 279 -12.03 -5.42 -8.85
N ALA A 280 -11.16 -5.04 -9.78
CA ALA A 280 -10.00 -5.82 -10.18
C ALA A 280 -8.83 -4.91 -10.58
N ASP A 281 -7.61 -5.34 -10.27
CA ASP A 281 -6.39 -4.67 -10.69
C ASP A 281 -5.87 -5.30 -12.01
N MET A 282 -5.38 -4.48 -12.93
CA MET A 282 -4.79 -4.90 -14.21
C MET A 282 -3.55 -4.07 -14.53
N VAL A 283 -2.42 -4.72 -14.81
CA VAL A 283 -1.21 -4.04 -15.27
C VAL A 283 -1.26 -3.86 -16.79
N LEU A 284 -1.21 -2.60 -17.25
CA LEU A 284 -1.17 -2.22 -18.66
C LEU A 284 0.08 -1.37 -18.92
N GLU A 285 1.03 -1.88 -19.71
CA GLU A 285 2.28 -1.19 -20.06
C GLU A 285 3.06 -0.64 -18.86
N GLY A 286 3.02 -1.35 -17.73
CA GLY A 286 3.70 -0.95 -16.48
C GLY A 286 2.88 0.01 -15.60
N VAL A 287 1.64 0.31 -15.97
CA VAL A 287 0.68 1.09 -15.17
C VAL A 287 -0.34 0.13 -14.56
N ASN A 288 -0.50 0.13 -13.23
CA ASN A 288 -1.59 -0.60 -12.59
C ASN A 288 -2.90 0.19 -12.75
N LEU A 289 -3.91 -0.42 -13.35
CA LEU A 289 -5.27 0.09 -13.46
C LEU A 289 -6.16 -0.61 -12.42
N ARG A 290 -6.72 0.15 -11.49
CA ARG A 290 -7.74 -0.35 -10.57
C ARG A 290 -9.10 -0.17 -11.22
N MET A 291 -9.59 -1.23 -11.83
CA MET A 291 -10.83 -1.25 -12.58
C MET A 291 -12.01 -1.50 -11.66
N LYS A 292 -13.06 -0.70 -11.82
CA LYS A 292 -14.32 -0.80 -11.10
C LYS A 292 -15.48 -0.90 -12.09
N ASP A 293 -16.18 -2.03 -12.10
CA ASP A 293 -17.40 -2.21 -12.90
C ASP A 293 -18.59 -1.63 -12.13
N THR A 294 -19.17 -0.52 -12.61
CA THR A 294 -20.38 0.02 -11.98
C THR A 294 -21.61 -0.69 -12.53
N ALA A 295 -22.64 -0.81 -11.70
CA ALA A 295 -23.98 -1.09 -12.20
C ALA A 295 -24.34 -0.06 -13.30
N GLY A 296 -25.10 -0.49 -14.30
CA GLY A 296 -25.61 0.46 -15.30
C GLY A 296 -26.49 1.51 -14.64
N VAL A 297 -26.41 2.75 -15.11
CA VAL A 297 -27.30 3.82 -14.63
C VAL A 297 -28.71 3.56 -15.17
N ALA A 298 -29.54 2.88 -14.37
CA ALA A 298 -30.97 2.75 -14.62
C ALA A 298 -31.68 3.95 -13.96
N TRP A 299 -32.58 4.60 -14.71
CA TRP A 299 -33.42 5.67 -14.18
C TRP A 299 -34.84 5.15 -14.02
N GLY A 300 -35.15 4.70 -12.81
CA GLY A 300 -36.49 4.29 -12.36
C GLY A 300 -36.78 4.84 -10.96
N SER A 301 -38.02 4.66 -10.49
CA SER A 301 -38.56 5.29 -9.28
C SER A 301 -38.37 4.47 -8.00
N SER A 302 -37.57 3.40 -8.01
CA SER A 302 -37.36 2.54 -6.84
C SER A 302 -36.16 3.00 -5.99
N GLU A 303 -36.25 2.78 -4.67
CA GLU A 303 -35.16 3.10 -3.72
C GLU A 303 -33.85 2.35 -4.00
N LEU A 304 -33.92 1.17 -4.64
CA LEU A 304 -32.75 0.41 -5.04
C LEU A 304 -32.02 1.04 -6.24
N GLU A 305 -32.77 1.64 -7.16
CA GLU A 305 -32.20 2.34 -8.32
C GLU A 305 -31.55 3.67 -7.93
N SER A 306 -32.14 4.42 -6.99
CA SER A 306 -31.55 5.68 -6.51
C SER A 306 -30.19 5.47 -5.83
N LEU A 307 -30.02 4.37 -5.08
CA LEU A 307 -28.75 3.98 -4.46
C LEU A 307 -27.71 3.56 -5.52
N ALA A 308 -28.12 2.85 -6.57
CA ALA A 308 -27.25 2.47 -7.68
C ALA A 308 -26.76 3.70 -8.46
N VAL A 309 -27.63 4.68 -8.67
CA VAL A 309 -27.29 5.96 -9.28
C VAL A 309 -26.28 6.73 -8.42
N GLN A 310 -26.55 6.92 -7.12
CA GLN A 310 -25.62 7.59 -6.20
C GLN A 310 -24.23 6.94 -6.16
N ARG A 311 -24.17 5.60 -6.13
CA ARG A 311 -22.90 4.86 -6.18
C ARG A 311 -22.14 5.08 -7.48
N THR A 312 -22.85 5.16 -8.60
CA THR A 312 -22.24 5.40 -9.91
C THR A 312 -21.65 6.81 -9.98
N TYR A 313 -22.38 7.82 -9.50
CA TYR A 313 -21.86 9.18 -9.40
C TYR A 313 -20.67 9.29 -8.44
N GLY A 314 -20.74 8.66 -7.26
CA GLY A 314 -19.61 8.64 -6.33
C GLY A 314 -18.36 7.93 -6.89
N ALA A 315 -18.54 6.83 -7.63
CA ALA A 315 -17.43 6.15 -8.32
C ALA A 315 -16.87 7.00 -9.46
N MET A 316 -17.72 7.74 -10.17
CA MET A 316 -17.33 8.65 -11.26
C MET A 316 -16.53 9.85 -10.75
N ASP A 317 -16.90 10.43 -9.60
CA ASP A 317 -16.20 11.56 -9.00
C ASP A 317 -14.80 11.18 -8.48
N ASP A 318 -14.64 9.95 -8.01
CA ASP A 318 -13.36 9.39 -7.55
C ASP A 318 -12.52 8.77 -8.70
N ALA A 319 -13.06 8.74 -9.93
CA ALA A 319 -12.40 8.12 -11.08
C ALA A 319 -11.30 9.03 -11.64
N GLN A 320 -10.11 8.44 -11.84
CA GLN A 320 -9.03 9.11 -12.56
C GLN A 320 -9.17 8.91 -14.07
N VAL A 321 -9.70 7.77 -14.50
CA VAL A 321 -10.02 7.45 -15.89
C VAL A 321 -11.46 6.91 -15.97
N VAL A 322 -12.23 7.38 -16.95
CA VAL A 322 -13.59 6.89 -17.20
C VAL A 322 -13.69 6.27 -18.59
N LEU A 323 -14.12 5.02 -18.66
CA LEU A 323 -14.51 4.35 -19.91
C LEU A 323 -16.03 4.48 -20.05
N PHE A 324 -16.47 5.40 -20.91
CA PHE A 324 -17.89 5.62 -21.18
C PHE A 324 -18.37 4.65 -22.27
N VAL A 325 -19.05 3.59 -21.87
CA VAL A 325 -19.47 2.48 -22.74
C VAL A 325 -20.86 2.74 -23.31
N VAL A 326 -20.94 2.79 -24.64
CA VAL A 326 -22.16 2.96 -25.42
C VAL A 326 -22.44 1.67 -26.19
N ASP A 327 -23.71 1.26 -26.25
CA ASP A 327 -24.14 0.20 -27.15
C ASP A 327 -24.30 0.75 -28.58
N GLY A 328 -23.40 0.37 -29.50
CA GLY A 328 -23.45 0.82 -30.89
C GLY A 328 -24.66 0.31 -31.67
N SER A 329 -25.35 -0.72 -31.19
CA SER A 329 -26.57 -1.26 -31.79
C SER A 329 -27.85 -0.53 -31.38
N ALA A 330 -27.80 0.39 -30.40
CA ALA A 330 -28.93 1.19 -29.95
C ALA A 330 -28.73 2.66 -30.32
N GLN A 331 -29.82 3.42 -30.49
CA GLN A 331 -29.73 4.87 -30.69
C GLN A 331 -29.23 5.56 -29.42
N LEU A 332 -28.40 6.58 -29.60
CA LEU A 332 -27.95 7.43 -28.51
C LEU A 332 -29.12 8.27 -27.99
N CYS A 333 -29.36 8.26 -26.68
CA CYS A 333 -30.42 9.07 -26.06
C CYS A 333 -29.86 10.27 -25.29
N ASN A 334 -30.67 11.32 -25.11
CA ASN A 334 -30.26 12.54 -24.39
C ASN A 334 -29.72 12.26 -22.98
N ARG A 335 -30.21 11.22 -22.31
CA ARG A 335 -29.73 10.84 -20.96
C ARG A 335 -28.28 10.34 -20.96
N GLN A 336 -27.83 9.69 -22.04
CA GLN A 336 -26.42 9.31 -22.18
C GLN A 336 -25.53 10.53 -22.39
N ILE A 337 -26.04 11.53 -23.09
CA ILE A 337 -25.38 12.81 -23.33
C ILE A 337 -25.20 13.55 -21.99
N GLU A 338 -26.28 13.67 -21.21
CA GLU A 338 -26.25 14.27 -19.86
C GLU A 338 -25.30 13.51 -18.91
N LEU A 339 -25.32 12.17 -18.94
CA LEU A 339 -24.42 11.34 -18.13
C LEU A 339 -22.95 11.51 -18.55
N PHE A 340 -22.67 11.74 -19.83
CA PHE A 340 -21.31 11.98 -20.29
C PHE A 340 -20.79 13.36 -19.85
N ASP A 341 -21.67 14.35 -19.83
CA ASP A 341 -21.37 15.72 -19.44
C ASP A 341 -21.15 15.85 -17.93
N SER A 342 -21.79 15.00 -17.12
CA SER A 342 -21.56 14.96 -15.68
C SER A 342 -20.20 14.35 -15.28
N ILE A 343 -19.48 13.69 -16.20
CA ILE A 343 -18.13 13.16 -15.92
C ILE A 343 -17.14 14.32 -15.77
N THR A 344 -16.64 14.51 -14.54
CA THR A 344 -15.75 15.60 -14.13
C THR A 344 -14.29 15.39 -14.55
N THR A 345 -13.81 14.15 -14.63
CA THR A 345 -12.45 13.85 -15.08
C THR A 345 -12.26 14.18 -16.57
N ARG A 346 -11.09 14.72 -16.91
CA ARG A 346 -10.70 14.97 -18.31
C ARG A 346 -10.21 13.70 -19.02
N ASN A 347 -9.84 12.67 -18.27
CA ASN A 347 -9.34 11.41 -18.85
C ASN A 347 -10.52 10.45 -19.09
N LYS A 348 -11.38 10.80 -20.05
CA LYS A 348 -12.50 9.95 -20.46
C LYS A 348 -12.32 9.43 -21.88
N ILE A 349 -12.73 8.18 -22.11
CA ILE A 349 -12.67 7.51 -23.40
C ILE A 349 -14.08 6.99 -23.71
N THR A 350 -14.60 7.35 -24.87
CA THR A 350 -15.88 6.81 -25.35
C THR A 350 -15.64 5.46 -26.03
N VAL A 351 -16.26 4.41 -25.52
CA VAL A 351 -16.18 3.06 -26.05
C VAL A 351 -17.51 2.71 -26.71
N VAL A 352 -17.54 2.66 -28.05
CA VAL A 352 -18.70 2.17 -28.80
C VAL A 352 -18.59 0.66 -28.90
N ASN A 353 -19.38 -0.05 -28.11
CA ASN A 353 -19.35 -1.51 -27.99
C ASN A 353 -20.39 -2.18 -28.89
N LYS A 354 -20.28 -3.50 -29.06
CA LYS A 354 -21.16 -4.35 -29.90
C LYS A 354 -21.08 -4.03 -31.40
N THR A 355 -19.88 -3.76 -31.91
CA THR A 355 -19.65 -3.51 -33.36
C THR A 355 -19.91 -4.73 -34.24
N ASP A 356 -20.07 -5.92 -33.64
CA ASP A 356 -20.51 -7.15 -34.30
C ASP A 356 -21.99 -7.14 -34.72
N LEU A 357 -22.80 -6.23 -34.16
CA LEU A 357 -24.21 -6.06 -34.51
C LEU A 357 -24.42 -4.96 -35.56
N LYS A 358 -25.64 -4.87 -36.10
CA LYS A 358 -26.02 -3.73 -36.95
C LYS A 358 -25.94 -2.42 -36.15
N GLN A 359 -25.11 -1.50 -36.61
CA GLN A 359 -24.86 -0.24 -35.91
C GLN A 359 -25.99 0.77 -36.15
N ASN A 360 -26.48 1.36 -35.06
CA ASN A 360 -27.41 2.49 -35.04
C ASN A 360 -26.74 3.77 -34.51
N VAL A 361 -25.51 3.68 -34.01
CA VAL A 361 -24.65 4.80 -33.65
C VAL A 361 -23.31 4.61 -34.34
N CYS A 362 -22.97 5.53 -35.25
CA CYS A 362 -21.64 5.65 -35.82
C CYS A 362 -20.90 6.84 -35.21
N TYR A 363 -19.59 6.92 -35.44
CA TYR A 363 -18.79 8.08 -35.00
C TYR A 363 -19.41 9.41 -35.44
N GLN A 364 -20.00 9.46 -36.63
CA GLN A 364 -20.64 10.68 -37.16
C GLN A 364 -21.86 11.11 -36.35
N ASP A 365 -22.58 10.18 -35.74
CA ASP A 365 -23.80 10.44 -34.96
C ASP A 365 -23.49 10.87 -33.52
N LEU A 366 -22.23 10.74 -33.08
CA LEU A 366 -21.83 11.16 -31.74
C LEU A 366 -21.87 12.70 -31.60
N PRO A 367 -22.34 13.23 -30.47
CA PRO A 367 -22.25 14.64 -30.13
C PRO A 367 -20.80 15.17 -30.19
N SER A 368 -20.63 16.45 -30.52
CA SER A 368 -19.32 17.10 -30.59
C SER A 368 -18.52 16.97 -29.28
N GLN A 369 -19.18 17.06 -28.14
CA GLN A 369 -18.57 16.87 -26.82
C GLN A 369 -18.03 15.47 -26.57
N MET A 370 -18.65 14.42 -27.14
CA MET A 370 -18.11 13.05 -27.06
C MET A 370 -16.94 12.84 -28.03
N LYS A 371 -17.00 13.49 -29.20
CA LYS A 371 -15.92 13.49 -30.21
C LYS A 371 -14.67 14.25 -29.77
N ALA A 372 -14.79 15.15 -28.79
CA ALA A 372 -13.66 15.89 -28.22
C ALA A 372 -12.69 15.00 -27.42
N PHE A 373 -13.09 13.75 -27.14
CA PHE A 373 -12.30 12.76 -26.42
C PHE A 373 -12.04 11.54 -27.30
N PRO A 374 -11.05 10.69 -26.98
CA PRO A 374 -10.79 9.49 -27.76
C PRO A 374 -12.02 8.58 -27.85
N VAL A 375 -12.34 8.15 -29.07
CA VAL A 375 -13.44 7.20 -29.36
C VAL A 375 -12.85 5.89 -29.87
N VAL A 376 -13.23 4.78 -29.25
CA VAL A 376 -12.76 3.45 -29.63
C VAL A 376 -13.97 2.54 -29.89
N ASN A 377 -14.01 1.95 -31.08
CA ASN A 377 -15.00 0.93 -31.43
C ASN A 377 -14.50 -0.43 -30.96
N THR A 378 -15.38 -1.22 -30.33
CA THR A 378 -15.06 -2.54 -29.80
C THR A 378 -16.19 -3.53 -30.03
N SER A 379 -15.82 -4.80 -30.21
CA SER A 379 -16.73 -5.92 -30.01
C SER A 379 -16.12 -6.83 -28.95
N VAL A 380 -16.76 -6.89 -27.79
CA VAL A 380 -16.35 -7.81 -26.72
C VAL A 380 -16.48 -9.27 -27.14
N LEU A 381 -17.46 -9.58 -28.00
CA LEU A 381 -17.72 -10.93 -28.50
C LEU A 381 -16.58 -11.42 -29.40
N THR A 382 -16.18 -10.62 -30.40
CA THR A 382 -15.13 -10.99 -31.36
C THR A 382 -13.72 -10.68 -30.85
N GLY A 383 -13.60 -9.75 -29.89
CA GLY A 383 -12.33 -9.23 -29.37
C GLY A 383 -11.75 -8.08 -30.20
N GLU A 384 -12.44 -7.63 -31.25
CA GLU A 384 -12.02 -6.51 -32.09
C GLU A 384 -11.97 -5.20 -31.30
N GLY A 385 -10.96 -4.36 -31.58
CA GLY A 385 -10.80 -3.03 -30.97
C GLY A 385 -10.24 -3.03 -29.55
N LEU A 386 -10.22 -4.17 -28.84
CA LEU A 386 -9.71 -4.24 -27.46
C LEU A 386 -8.21 -3.91 -27.34
N ASP A 387 -7.39 -4.30 -28.32
CA ASP A 387 -5.96 -3.95 -28.33
C ASP A 387 -5.74 -2.46 -28.58
N ARG A 388 -6.61 -1.83 -29.37
CA ARG A 388 -6.58 -0.38 -29.62
C ARG A 388 -7.01 0.39 -28.39
N LEU A 389 -8.01 -0.11 -27.64
CA LEU A 389 -8.41 0.44 -26.35
C LEU A 389 -7.25 0.44 -25.34
N LYS A 390 -6.40 -0.59 -25.40
CA LYS A 390 -5.20 -0.73 -24.55
C LYS A 390 -4.02 0.13 -24.98
N LYS A 391 -3.79 0.28 -26.29
CA LYS A 391 -2.62 0.93 -26.88
C LYS A 391 -2.87 2.37 -27.34
N ASN A 392 -3.68 3.17 -26.66
CA ASN A 392 -4.06 4.48 -27.21
C ASN A 392 -2.85 5.45 -27.21
N ASN A 393 -1.98 5.30 -28.21
CA ASN A 393 -0.77 6.06 -28.53
C ASN A 393 -1.12 7.40 -29.18
N SER A 394 -2.15 8.08 -28.69
CA SER A 394 -2.53 9.39 -29.21
C SER A 394 -2.50 10.39 -28.06
N PHE A 395 -1.28 10.68 -27.61
CA PHE A 395 -0.91 11.87 -26.87
C PHE A 395 0.27 12.53 -27.56
#